data_AF-A0A9Q5C6N3-F1
#
_entry.id   AF-A0A9Q5C6N3-F1
#
_cell.length_a   1.000
_cell.length_b   1.000
_cell.length_c   1.000
_cell.angle_alpha   90.00
_cell.angle_beta   90.00
_cell.angle_gamma   90.00
#
_symmetry.space_group_name_H-M   'P 1'
#
loop_
_entity.id
_entity.type
_entity.pdbx_description
1 polymer ?
#
loop_
_entity_poly.entity_id
_entity_poly.type
_entity_poly.pdbx_seq_one_letter_code
_entity_poly.pdbx_strand_id
1 'polypeptide(L)' 'MLDKIWQRMYHKAKAVQNFREISNHMEAGGVAATVLSSSGKIYTGVCVDTASTLGVCAERNALFI' A
#
# COMPACT_ATOMS: atom_id res chain seq x y z
N MET A 1 20.94 10.10 3.78
CA MET A 1 20.82 8.69 4.17
C MET A 1 19.41 8.50 4.75
N LEU A 2 18.60 7.58 4.23
CA LEU A 2 17.27 7.33 4.79
C LEU A 2 17.42 6.78 6.22
N ASP A 3 16.65 7.32 7.18
CA ASP A 3 16.54 6.80 8.55
C ASP A 3 16.22 5.29 8.55
N LYS A 4 16.71 4.55 9.55
CA LYS A 4 16.43 3.11 9.72
C LYS A 4 14.93 2.80 9.73
N ILE A 5 14.10 3.67 10.30
CA ILE A 5 12.64 3.46 10.32
C ILE A 5 12.06 3.59 8.92
N TRP A 6 12.48 4.58 8.14
CA TRP A 6 12.03 4.80 6.77
C TRP A 6 12.45 3.64 5.86
N GLN A 7 13.67 3.10 6.03
CA GLN A 7 14.09 1.91 5.30
C GLN A 7 13.22 0.69 5.64
N ARG A 8 12.92 0.48 6.91
CA ARG A 8 12.04 -0.62 7.35
C ARG A 8 10.63 -0.48 6.77
N MET A 9 10.06 0.73 6.81
CA MET A 9 8.74 1.00 6.24
C MET A 9 8.74 0.78 4.72
N TYR A 10 9.75 1.28 4.02
CA TYR A 10 9.91 1.08 2.59
C TYR A 10 9.98 -0.41 2.22
N HIS A 11 10.81 -1.19 2.91
CA HIS A 11 10.90 -2.63 2.65
C HIS A 11 9.58 -3.36 2.93
N LYS A 12 8.82 -2.94 3.95
CA LYS A 12 7.49 -3.48 4.23
C LYS A 12 6.48 -3.17 3.13
N ALA A 13 6.45 -1.93 2.61
CA ALA A 13 5.62 -1.57 1.46
C ALA A 13 6.01 -2.38 0.21
N LYS A 14 7.31 -2.46 -0.10
CA LYS A 14 7.81 -3.22 -1.27
C LYS A 14 7.49 -4.71 -1.18
N ALA A 15 7.53 -5.31 0.01
CA ALA A 15 7.21 -6.73 0.19
C ALA A 15 5.75 -7.07 -0.13
N VAL A 16 4.82 -6.11 0.03
CA VAL A 16 3.40 -6.31 -0.31
C VAL A 16 3.03 -5.78 -1.70
N GLN A 17 3.88 -4.95 -2.32
CA GLN A 17 3.68 -4.43 -3.66
C GLN A 17 3.75 -5.57 -4.68
N ASN A 18 2.59 -5.94 -5.23
CA ASN A 18 2.47 -7.04 -6.18
C ASN A 18 1.36 -6.72 -7.17
N PHE A 19 1.73 -6.11 -8.30
CA PHE A 19 0.79 -5.72 -9.34
C PHE A 19 0.02 -6.92 -9.87
N ARG A 20 -1.29 -6.75 -10.02
CA ARG A 20 -2.21 -7.73 -10.59
C ARG A 20 -3.26 -7.01 -11.43
N GLU A 21 -3.32 -7.37 -12.71
CA GLU A 21 -4.48 -7.09 -13.53
C GLU A 21 -5.56 -8.12 -13.19
N ILE A 22 -6.72 -7.66 -12.72
CA ILE A 22 -7.84 -8.52 -12.33
C ILE A 22 -8.86 -8.62 -13.47
N SER A 23 -9.08 -7.52 -14.18
CA SER A 23 -9.91 -7.45 -15.39
C SER A 23 -9.58 -6.18 -16.18
N ASN A 24 -10.20 -6.00 -17.34
CA ASN A 24 -10.07 -4.79 -18.18
C ASN A 24 -10.40 -3.47 -17.48
N HIS A 25 -11.06 -3.49 -16.31
CA HIS A 25 -11.47 -2.31 -15.57
C HIS A 25 -11.02 -2.32 -14.11
N MET A 26 -10.15 -3.27 -13.72
CA MET A 26 -9.69 -3.40 -12.35
C MET A 26 -8.28 -3.97 -12.26
N GLU A 27 -7.43 -3.28 -11.52
CA GLU A 27 -6.09 -3.70 -11.15
C GLU A 27 -5.86 -3.47 -9.66
N ALA A 28 -4.85 -4.13 -9.09
CA ALA A 28 -4.49 -3.97 -7.68
C ALA A 28 -2.99 -4.14 -7.48
N GLY A 29 -2.46 -3.55 -6.42
CA GLY A 29 -1.06 -3.79 -6.04
C GLY A 29 -0.01 -3.04 -6.84
N GLY A 30 -0.40 -2.13 -7.74
CA GLY A 30 0.54 -1.24 -8.45
C GLY A 30 1.27 -0.29 -7.51
N VAL A 31 0.58 0.23 -6.49
CA VAL A 31 1.13 1.06 -5.41
C VAL A 31 0.94 0.35 -4.08
N ALA A 32 1.96 0.41 -3.22
CA ALA A 32 1.88 -0.05 -1.85
C ALA A 32 2.28 1.06 -0.89
N ALA A 33 1.68 1.06 0.30
CA ALA A 33 1.93 2.03 1.34
C ALA A 33 2.18 1.34 2.68
N THR A 34 2.78 2.09 3.59
CA THR A 34 3.03 1.66 4.96
C THR A 34 2.74 2.80 5.92
N VAL A 35 2.02 2.50 7.01
CA VAL A 35 1.70 3.43 8.10
C VAL A 35 2.32 2.90 9.39
N LEU A 36 3.00 3.78 10.11
CA LEU A 36 3.55 3.51 11.44
C LEU A 36 2.66 4.21 12.49
N SER A 37 2.06 3.44 13.40
CA SER A 37 1.29 4.01 14.52
C SER A 37 2.20 4.55 15.62
N SER A 38 1.64 5.38 16.49
CA SER A 38 2.31 5.84 17.72
C SER A 38 2.74 4.70 18.65
N SER A 39 2.05 3.55 18.61
CA SER A 39 2.43 2.33 19.34
C SER A 39 3.58 1.53 18.68
N GLY A 40 4.11 2.00 17.55
CA GLY A 40 5.21 1.35 16.82
C GLY A 40 4.77 0.19 15.93
N LYS A 41 3.45 -0.04 15.76
CA LYS A 41 2.93 -1.06 14.86
C LYS A 41 2.95 -0.55 13.42
N ILE A 42 3.35 -1.43 12.52
CA ILE A 42 3.40 -1.15 11.08
C ILE A 42 2.22 -1.82 10.42
N TYR A 43 1.45 -1.04 9.67
CA TYR A 43 0.35 -1.48 8.83
C TYR A 43 0.72 -1.27 7.37
N THR A 44 0.27 -2.16 6.51
CA THR A 44 0.61 -2.14 5.08
C THR A 44 -0.66 -2.27 4.27
N GLY A 45 -0.71 -1.57 3.15
CA GLY A 45 -1.83 -1.63 2.22
C GLY A 45 -1.34 -1.54 0.79
N VAL A 46 -2.20 -1.95 -0.14
CA VAL A 46 -2.00 -1.83 -1.58
C VAL A 46 -3.16 -1.09 -2.21
N CYS A 47 -2.95 -0.45 -3.36
CA CYS A 47 -4.03 0.17 -4.11
C CYS A 47 -4.95 -0.89 -4.72
N VAL A 48 -6.19 -0.47 -4.96
CA VAL A 48 -7.16 -1.14 -5.84
C VAL A 48 -7.66 -0.07 -6.80
N ASP A 49 -7.28 -0.15 -8.06
CA ASP A 49 -7.61 0.86 -9.06
C ASP A 49 -8.72 0.32 -9.97
N THR A 50 -9.76 1.14 -10.14
CA THR A 50 -10.95 0.78 -10.91
C THR A 50 -11.44 1.98 -11.71
N ALA A 51 -12.30 1.73 -12.71
CA ALA A 51 -12.97 2.79 -13.44
C ALA A 51 -13.85 3.70 -12.54
N SER A 52 -14.17 4.89 -13.07
CA SER A 52 -15.15 5.83 -12.49
C SER A 52 -14.88 6.24 -11.03
N THR A 53 -13.61 6.44 -10.66
CA THR A 53 -13.17 6.92 -9.33
C THR A 53 -13.51 6.01 -8.15
N LEU A 54 -13.89 4.75 -8.41
CA LEU A 54 -14.21 3.77 -7.36
C LEU A 54 -12.96 3.11 -6.74
N GLY A 55 -11.77 3.48 -7.21
CA GLY A 55 -10.50 2.98 -6.69
C GLY A 55 -10.20 3.46 -5.28
N VAL A 56 -9.28 2.76 -4.62
CA VAL A 56 -8.83 3.04 -3.26
C VAL A 56 -7.31 3.11 -3.21
N CYS A 57 -6.78 4.24 -2.75
CA CYS A 57 -5.34 4.42 -2.57
C CYS A 57 -4.77 3.47 -1.49
N ALA A 58 -3.50 3.11 -1.66
CA ALA A 58 -2.81 2.15 -0.78
C ALA A 58 -2.76 2.61 0.70
N GLU A 59 -2.65 3.91 0.93
CA GLU A 59 -2.60 4.55 2.25
C GLU A 59 -3.92 4.36 3.00
N ARG A 60 -5.05 4.49 2.29
CA ARG A 60 -6.36 4.22 2.88
C ARG A 60 -6.43 2.77 3.33
N ASN A 61 -6.05 1.83 2.47
CA ASN A 61 -6.05 0.41 2.83
C ASN A 61 -5.09 0.09 3.99
N ALA A 62 -3.95 0.78 4.09
CA ALA A 62 -3.03 0.63 5.21
C ALA A 62 -3.58 1.16 6.56
N LEU A 63 -4.63 1.99 6.54
CA LEU A 63 -5.29 2.50 7.76
C LEU A 63 -6.46 1.64 8.22
N PHE A 64 -7.10 0.91 7.30
CA PHE A 64 -8.35 0.17 7.56
C PHE A 64 -8.17 -1.35 7.70
N ILE A 65 -6.97 -1.89 7.48
CA ILE A 65 -6.63 -3.34 7.57
C ILE A 65 -5.72 -3.63 8.76
#